data_AF-A0A151ERJ0-F1
#
_entry.id   AF-A0A151ERJ0-F1
#
_cell.length_a   1.000
_cell.length_b   1.000
_cell.length_c   1.000
_cell.angle_alpha   90.00
_cell.angle_beta   90.00
_cell.angle_gamma   90.00
#
_symmetry.space_group_name_H-M   'P 1'
#
loop_
_entity.id
_entity.type
_entity.pdbx_description
1 polymer ?
#
loop_
_entity_poly.entity_id
_entity_poly.type
_entity_poly.pdbx_seq_one_letter_code
_entity_poly.pdbx_strand_id
1 'polypeptide(L)'
;MIEVHPELCTGCGACEMACSFYREEEVFTTMRSSVILHREEKKNYYGIMLKREGEVLLGRPEGVEVMKEGESTDAGGGGKPILLREPCDNCEHAHCVRFCPTGSLEEV
;
A
#
# COMPACT_ATOMS: atom_id res chain seq x y z
N MET A 1 4.74 12.64 -4.69
CA MET A 1 3.86 12.09 -3.63
C MET A 1 2.89 11.12 -4.29
N ILE A 2 2.28 10.16 -3.56
CA ILE A 2 1.33 9.20 -4.16
C ILE A 2 -0.08 9.43 -3.59
N GLU A 3 -1.05 9.69 -4.47
CA GLU A 3 -2.47 9.70 -4.16
C GLU A 3 -3.08 8.30 -4.39
N VAL A 4 -4.10 7.94 -3.60
CA VAL A 4 -4.73 6.61 -3.63
C VAL A 4 -6.21 6.78 -3.99
N HIS A 5 -6.63 6.14 -5.08
CA HIS A 5 -8.00 6.07 -5.59
C HIS A 5 -8.56 4.66 -5.35
N PRO A 6 -9.01 4.34 -4.12
CA PRO A 6 -9.32 2.97 -3.70
C PRO A 6 -10.52 2.34 -4.41
N GLU A 7 -11.45 3.14 -4.92
CA GLU A 7 -12.59 2.70 -5.73
C GLU A 7 -12.20 2.09 -7.08
N LEU A 8 -10.98 2.39 -7.57
CA LEU A 8 -10.40 1.79 -8.77
C LEU A 8 -9.60 0.53 -8.46
N CYS A 9 -9.38 0.18 -7.18
CA CYS A 9 -8.58 -0.98 -6.80
C CYS A 9 -9.30 -2.29 -7.13
N THR A 10 -8.59 -3.22 -7.76
CA THR A 10 -9.11 -4.58 -8.08
C THR A 10 -8.49 -5.67 -7.21
N GLY A 11 -7.63 -5.30 -6.26
CA GLY A 11 -6.94 -6.25 -5.40
C GLY A 11 -5.89 -7.12 -6.11
N CYS A 12 -5.34 -6.65 -7.24
CA CYS A 12 -4.38 -7.42 -8.04
C CYS A 12 -3.00 -7.59 -7.39
N GLY A 13 -2.62 -6.72 -6.45
CA GLY A 13 -1.31 -6.78 -5.78
C GLY A 13 -0.11 -6.32 -6.62
N ALA A 14 -0.34 -5.80 -7.83
CA ALA A 14 0.73 -5.36 -8.73
C ALA A 14 1.58 -4.24 -8.12
N CYS A 15 0.97 -3.30 -7.40
CA CYS A 15 1.67 -2.20 -6.75
C CYS A 15 2.66 -2.67 -5.68
N GLU A 16 2.29 -3.66 -4.87
CA GLU A 16 3.14 -4.24 -3.83
C GLU A 16 4.34 -4.96 -4.44
N MET A 17 4.11 -5.78 -5.48
CA MET A 17 5.18 -6.44 -6.20
C MET A 17 6.11 -5.42 -6.86
N ALA A 18 5.57 -4.41 -7.54
CA ALA A 18 6.35 -3.42 -8.27
C ALA A 18 7.21 -2.55 -7.33
N CYS A 19 6.68 -2.12 -6.19
CA CYS A 19 7.46 -1.39 -5.18
C CYS A 19 8.55 -2.26 -4.57
N SER A 20 8.23 -3.52 -4.27
CA SER A 20 9.22 -4.50 -3.79
C SER A 20 10.35 -4.74 -4.80
N PHE A 21 10.02 -4.90 -6.09
CA PHE A 21 10.99 -5.10 -7.16
C PHE A 21 11.89 -3.88 -7.34
N TYR A 22 11.34 -2.67 -7.26
CA TYR A 22 12.15 -1.46 -7.34
C TYR A 22 13.15 -1.34 -6.18
N ARG A 23 12.75 -1.79 -4.98
CA ARG A 23 13.57 -1.79 -3.77
C ARG A 23 14.44 -3.05 -3.62
N GLU A 24 14.48 -3.93 -4.63
CA GLU A 24 15.38 -5.07 -4.59
C GLU A 24 16.83 -4.59 -4.65
N GLU A 25 17.60 -4.97 -3.64
CA GLU A 25 19.05 -4.83 -3.65
C GLU A 25 19.72 -6.18 -3.94
N GLU A 26 19.18 -7.29 -3.42
CA GLU A 26 19.75 -8.64 -3.61
C GLU A 26 18.72 -9.79 -3.67
N VAL A 27 17.57 -9.66 -2.97
CA VAL A 27 16.54 -10.72 -2.88
C VAL A 27 15.13 -10.13 -2.92
N PHE A 28 14.28 -10.71 -3.78
CA PHE A 28 12.87 -10.33 -3.90
C PHE A 28 12.09 -10.75 -2.66
N THR A 29 11.53 -9.76 -1.96
CA THR A 29 10.61 -9.99 -0.84
C THR A 29 9.61 -8.85 -0.70
N THR A 30 8.33 -9.19 -0.64
CA THR A 30 7.25 -8.20 -0.50
C THR A 30 7.41 -7.32 0.73
N MET A 31 8.13 -7.77 1.77
CA MET A 31 8.43 -6.97 2.97
C MET A 31 9.17 -5.66 2.69
N ARG A 32 9.84 -5.51 1.54
CA ARG A 32 10.50 -4.26 1.14
C ARG A 32 9.51 -3.22 0.61
N SER A 33 8.32 -3.60 0.21
CA SER A 33 7.35 -2.67 -0.39
C SER A 33 6.69 -1.78 0.66
N SER A 34 6.68 -0.46 0.45
CA SER A 34 5.94 0.48 1.29
C SER A 34 4.42 0.50 1.03
N VAL A 35 3.95 -0.25 0.03
CA VAL A 35 2.53 -0.42 -0.27
C VAL A 35 2.13 -1.90 -0.14
N ILE A 36 1.02 -2.19 0.55
CA ILE A 36 0.45 -3.53 0.61
C ILE A 36 -0.96 -3.57 0.06
N LEU A 37 -1.28 -4.73 -0.50
CA LEU A 37 -2.67 -5.13 -0.62
C LEU A 37 -3.16 -5.62 0.74
N HIS A 38 -3.99 -4.81 1.41
CA HIS A 38 -4.68 -5.24 2.62
C HIS A 38 -5.84 -6.16 2.24
N ARG A 39 -5.94 -7.31 2.93
CA ARG A 39 -7.05 -8.26 2.77
C ARG A 39 -7.59 -8.65 4.14
N GLU A 40 -8.90 -8.55 4.32
CA GLU A 40 -9.62 -9.12 5.46
C GLU A 40 -10.54 -10.23 4.96
N GLU A 41 -10.02 -11.46 4.93
CA GLU A 41 -10.73 -12.63 4.41
C GLU A 41 -12.10 -12.85 5.07
N LYS A 42 -12.19 -12.61 6.40
CA LYS A 42 -13.45 -12.74 7.14
C LYS A 42 -14.52 -11.72 6.76
N LYS A 43 -14.15 -10.63 6.10
CA LYS A 43 -15.06 -9.57 5.64
C LYS A 43 -15.18 -9.53 4.11
N ASN A 44 -14.59 -10.48 3.38
CA ASN A 44 -14.45 -10.45 1.92
C ASN A 44 -13.98 -9.08 1.40
N TYR A 45 -13.05 -8.47 2.13
CA TYR A 45 -12.67 -7.09 1.94
C TYR A 45 -11.20 -7.00 1.53
N TYR A 46 -10.91 -6.07 0.61
CA TYR A 46 -9.54 -5.71 0.23
C TYR A 46 -9.40 -4.20 0.08
N GLY A 47 -8.20 -3.69 0.27
CA GLY A 47 -7.85 -2.27 0.19
C GLY A 47 -6.36 -2.05 -0.04
N ILE A 48 -5.95 -0.80 -0.15
CA ILE A 48 -4.54 -0.43 -0.32
C ILE A 48 -4.05 0.19 0.98
N MET A 49 -2.92 -0.27 1.51
CA MET A 49 -2.22 0.48 2.56
C MET A 49 -0.89 1.00 2.04
N LEU A 50 -0.61 2.28 2.28
CA LEU A 50 0.65 2.93 1.91
C LEU A 50 1.26 3.54 3.17
N LYS A 51 2.45 3.07 3.55
CA LYS A 51 3.21 3.67 4.65
C LYS A 51 3.95 4.90 4.16
N ARG A 52 3.71 6.02 4.82
CA ARG A 52 4.47 7.27 4.68
C ARG A 52 5.23 7.52 5.97
N GLU A 53 6.02 8.59 6.01
CA GLU A 53 6.72 8.98 7.23
C GLU A 53 5.72 9.38 8.33
N GLY A 54 5.65 8.60 9.41
CA GLY A 54 4.80 8.86 10.57
C GLY A 54 3.31 8.54 10.41
N GLU A 55 2.86 8.14 9.22
CA GLU A 55 1.46 7.81 8.93
C GLU A 55 1.30 6.62 8.00
N VAL A 56 0.15 5.96 8.08
CA VAL A 56 -0.28 4.90 7.18
C VAL A 56 -1.61 5.30 6.57
N LEU A 57 -1.64 5.38 5.25
CA LEU A 57 -2.87 5.51 4.50
C LEU A 57 -3.54 4.14 4.37
N LEU A 58 -4.85 4.09 4.54
CA LEU A 58 -5.70 2.95 4.23
C LEU A 58 -6.79 3.39 3.26
N GLY A 59 -6.63 3.02 1.99
CA GLY A 59 -7.63 3.19 0.96
C GLY A 59 -8.67 2.08 1.01
N ARG A 60 -9.93 2.45 1.25
CA ARG A 60 -11.12 1.60 1.15
C ARG A 60 -12.09 2.14 0.09
N PRO A 61 -13.01 1.35 -0.47
CA PRO A 61 -14.04 1.87 -1.37
C PRO A 61 -14.85 3.04 -0.78
N GLU A 62 -14.96 3.12 0.55
CA GLU A 62 -15.60 4.23 1.26
C GLU A 62 -14.76 5.52 1.31
N GLY A 63 -13.46 5.44 1.01
CA GLY A 63 -12.52 6.55 1.02
C GLY A 63 -11.16 6.21 1.61
N VAL A 64 -10.30 7.21 1.72
CA VAL A 64 -8.95 7.08 2.30
C VAL A 64 -8.97 7.51 3.77
N GLU A 65 -8.53 6.60 4.64
CA GLU A 65 -8.32 6.85 6.06
C GLU A 65 -6.82 7.03 6.33
N VAL A 66 -6.45 8.04 7.12
CA VAL A 66 -5.05 8.31 7.51
C VAL A 66 -4.88 7.99 8.99
N MET A 67 -3.97 7.07 9.30
CA MET A 67 -3.69 6.64 10.67
C MET A 67 -2.27 7.04 11.05
N LYS A 68 -2.05 7.54 12.27
CA LYS A 68 -0.69 7.77 12.77
C LYS A 68 0.00 6.45 13.10
N GLU A 69 1.30 6.39 12.83
CA GLU A 69 2.09 5.22 13.18
C GLU A 69 2.07 5.02 14.71
N GLY A 70 1.58 3.86 15.16
CA GLY A 70 1.43 3.53 16.59
C GLY A 70 0.01 3.69 17.15
N GLU A 71 -0.92 4.30 16.42
CA GLU A 71 -2.35 4.22 16.77
C GLU A 71 -2.88 2.84 16.38
N SER A 72 -3.24 2.05 17.40
CA SER A 72 -3.87 0.75 17.21
C SER A 72 -5.25 0.91 16.59
N THR A 73 -5.42 0.48 15.35
CA THR A 73 -6.74 0.32 14.75
C THR A 73 -7.11 -1.16 14.66
N ASP A 74 -8.42 -1.42 14.70
CA ASP A 74 -9.06 -2.71 14.38
C ASP A 74 -8.89 -3.11 12.90
N ALA A 75 -7.86 -2.60 12.20
CA ALA A 75 -7.41 -3.19 10.96
C ALA A 75 -7.09 -4.65 11.30
N GLY A 76 -7.92 -5.57 10.78
CA GLY A 76 -7.80 -6.99 11.08
C GLY A 76 -6.38 -7.48 10.79
N GLY A 77 -6.04 -8.70 11.25
CA GLY A 77 -4.66 -9.22 11.23
C GLY A 77 -3.85 -9.04 9.94
N GLY A 78 -4.48 -8.83 8.78
CA GLY A 78 -3.85 -8.48 7.50
C GLY A 78 -3.19 -7.09 7.41
N GLY A 79 -3.52 -6.13 8.28
CA GLY A 79 -2.95 -4.77 8.25
C GLY A 79 -1.66 -4.60 9.05
N LYS A 80 -1.33 -5.53 9.95
CA LYS A 80 -0.13 -5.45 10.81
C LYS A 80 1.21 -5.50 10.07
N PRO A 81 1.38 -6.23 8.95
CA PRO A 81 2.65 -6.30 8.24
C PRO A 81 3.17 -4.95 7.74
N ILE A 82 2.31 -3.99 7.40
CA ILE A 82 2.73 -2.69 6.86
C ILE A 82 3.55 -1.89 7.87
N LEU A 83 3.29 -2.05 9.17
CA LEU A 83 3.95 -1.30 10.23
C LEU A 83 5.46 -1.61 10.31
N LEU A 84 5.85 -2.83 9.94
CA LEU A 84 7.24 -3.27 9.96
C LEU A 84 8.03 -2.88 8.71
N ARG A 85 7.37 -2.32 7.69
CA ARG A 85 8.00 -1.95 6.42
C ARG A 85 8.58 -0.55 6.49
N GLU A 86 9.51 -0.26 5.59
CA GLU A 86 10.06 1.07 5.41
C GLU A 86 8.99 2.01 4.80
N PRO A 87 8.97 3.30 5.20
CA PRO A 87 8.08 4.28 4.59
C PRO A 87 8.40 4.50 3.11
N CYS A 88 7.43 5.02 2.37
CA CYS A 88 7.57 5.34 0.95
C CYS A 88 8.68 6.37 0.71
N ASP A 89 9.53 6.12 -0.29
CA ASP A 89 10.64 7.04 -0.65
C ASP A 89 10.20 8.22 -1.52
N ASN A 90 8.92 8.30 -1.88
CA ASN A 90 8.40 9.25 -2.86
C ASN A 90 9.20 9.22 -4.19
N CYS A 91 9.42 8.02 -4.73
CA CYS A 91 10.15 7.82 -5.97
C CYS A 91 9.59 8.70 -7.11
N GLU A 92 10.47 9.33 -7.88
CA GLU A 92 10.13 9.85 -9.20
C GLU A 92 9.82 8.66 -10.11
N HIS A 93 8.76 8.74 -10.91
CA HIS A 93 8.39 7.68 -11.85
C HIS A 93 8.05 6.35 -11.17
N ALA A 94 7.27 6.41 -10.10
CA ALA A 94 7.05 5.31 -9.18
C ALA A 94 6.53 4.04 -9.89
N HIS A 95 7.25 2.93 -9.74
CA HIS A 95 6.87 1.65 -10.35
C HIS A 95 5.51 1.15 -9.87
N CYS A 96 5.16 1.37 -8.60
CA CYS A 96 3.85 1.01 -8.05
C CYS A 96 2.68 1.74 -8.73
N VAL A 97 2.89 2.97 -9.21
CA VAL A 97 1.93 3.75 -10.00
C VAL A 97 1.88 3.20 -11.43
N ARG A 98 3.03 3.08 -12.10
CA ARG A 98 3.13 2.64 -13.51
C ARG A 98 2.59 1.24 -13.76
N PHE A 99 2.71 0.34 -12.80
CA PHE A 99 2.22 -1.03 -12.89
C PHE A 99 0.76 -1.19 -12.45
N CYS A 100 0.14 -0.15 -11.88
CA CYS A 100 -1.26 -0.21 -11.49
C CYS A 100 -2.14 -0.31 -12.74
N PRO A 101 -2.88 -1.41 -12.95
CA PRO A 101 -3.65 -1.61 -14.19
C PRO A 101 -4.89 -0.71 -14.29
N THR A 102 -5.30 -0.08 -13.19
CA THR A 102 -6.55 0.68 -13.10
C THR A 102 -6.37 2.15 -12.74
N GLY A 103 -5.14 2.60 -12.47
CA GLY A 103 -4.90 3.97 -11.99
C GLY A 103 -5.32 4.21 -10.55
N SER A 104 -5.43 3.16 -9.73
CA SER A 104 -5.73 3.27 -8.29
C SER A 104 -4.62 3.97 -7.47
N LEU A 105 -3.44 4.15 -8.06
CA LEU A 105 -2.34 4.94 -7.51
C LEU A 105 -1.95 5.99 -8.53
N GLU A 106 -1.75 7.23 -8.09
CA GLU A 106 -1.37 8.37 -8.93
C GLU A 106 -0.17 9.10 -8.32
N GLU A 107 0.77 9.52 -9.16
CA GLU A 107 1.93 10.32 -8.75
C GLU A 107 1.59 11.81 -8.88
N VAL A 108 1.70 12.56 -7.78
CA VAL A 108 1.38 13.99 -7.64
C VAL A 108 2.54 14.83 -7.11
#